data_AF-A0A536XSJ7-F1
#
_entry.id   AF-A0A536XSJ7-F1
#
_cell.length_a   1.000
_cell.length_b   1.000
_cell.length_c   1.000
_cell.angle_alpha   90.00
_cell.angle_beta   90.00
_cell.angle_gamma   90.00
#
_symmetry.space_group_name_H-M   'P 1'
#
loop_
_entity.id
_entity.type
_entity.pdbx_description
1 polymer ?
#
loop_
_entity_poly.entity_id
_entity_poly.type
_entity_poly.pdbx_seq_one_letter_code
_entity_poly.pdbx_strand_id
1 'polypeptide(L)'
;MTTRRPGSREEDSWLSDTQLSRLERAEEADTLGAPVPTQVVSNGEYFPSAQTAEQREVEARIAEIAGAAAKRLGMSRRRFLATSGGMAASFLAMNEVFGRFFEVSPLELFAPAHAQGALPKDLFVFDDQLHMIRESYNGTLALRALAQGDGPAARAVGFDKNPFNPQGLPDEFGHPWSAWNPSLGQSPITGANYHLVKFVKDVYLDSQVSVAILSNAPLGLFEPSGGGKPRIPKSVDESLTAMNLTGFQTAAVRDWVNSLAGSTRLLAHGQIFPGRQNLGFMQQQIEQFHPDSWKGYNIAYTAKLDDNPESELKQWRLDDEQVAYPTYELIKRNRGELEKHPGFFNICIHKGLAPAAPDTPEQGAPTDLPKVSRDWPEFNFIIYHACWGPRFFAAESLQSIREGKMRNGVPDIRWLTEFAQLAQPLKNVYAEIGTTFASCVVTFPTVCAHLLGQLMKYLGPERIVFGSDALWYGAPQWQLEAFWRFQIPEDMAKKYGYPQLTEADKRKILGLNSARLYNVPSMVGAYKAVPADYQLPGLLEARRRSRRQAHRDQA
;
A
#
# COMPACT_ATOMS: atom_id res chain seq x y z
N MET A 1 29.59 -59.71 22.10
CA MET A 1 29.33 -58.31 22.51
C MET A 1 30.07 -57.42 21.55
N THR A 2 29.35 -56.93 20.55
CA THR A 2 29.82 -55.98 19.55
C THR A 2 30.01 -54.63 20.25
N THR A 3 31.27 -54.21 20.41
CA THR A 3 31.61 -52.97 21.09
C THR A 3 31.28 -51.78 20.19
N ARG A 4 30.14 -51.14 20.47
CA ARG A 4 29.75 -49.87 19.83
C ARG A 4 30.82 -48.82 20.13
N ARG A 5 31.15 -47.99 19.15
CA ARG A 5 32.21 -46.98 19.31
C ARG A 5 31.75 -45.91 20.31
N PRO A 6 32.55 -45.57 21.33
CA PRO A 6 32.20 -44.48 22.25
C PRO A 6 31.98 -43.15 21.50
N GLY A 7 30.87 -42.48 21.76
CA GLY A 7 30.42 -41.24 21.13
C GLY A 7 29.73 -41.40 19.76
N SER A 8 29.42 -42.63 19.34
CA SER A 8 28.67 -42.89 18.09
C SER A 8 27.16 -42.85 18.32
N ARG A 9 26.37 -42.44 17.31
CA ARG A 9 24.89 -42.43 17.43
C ARG A 9 24.32 -43.83 17.72
N GLU A 10 25.03 -44.87 17.31
CA GLU A 10 24.71 -46.26 17.54
C GLU A 10 24.86 -46.64 19.03
N GLU A 11 25.77 -46.00 19.79
CA GLU A 11 25.92 -46.18 21.25
C GLU A 11 24.66 -45.75 22.00
N ASP A 12 24.03 -44.66 21.56
CA ASP A 12 22.81 -44.10 22.17
C ASP A 12 21.51 -44.84 21.76
N SER A 13 21.59 -45.79 20.81
CA SER A 13 20.42 -46.52 20.31
C SER A 13 19.98 -47.65 21.26
N TRP A 14 18.69 -47.67 21.58
CA TRP A 14 18.04 -48.72 22.36
C TRP A 14 17.67 -49.96 21.53
N LEU A 15 17.96 -49.95 20.22
CA LEU A 15 17.75 -51.09 19.33
C LEU A 15 18.89 -52.11 19.47
N SER A 16 18.54 -53.39 19.36
CA SER A 16 19.55 -54.45 19.25
C SER A 16 20.29 -54.39 17.91
N ASP A 17 21.50 -54.94 17.85
CA ASP A 17 22.28 -54.97 16.61
C ASP A 17 21.56 -55.72 15.47
N THR A 18 20.74 -56.72 15.81
CA THR A 18 19.85 -57.44 14.86
C THR A 18 18.72 -56.56 14.33
N GLN A 19 18.23 -55.60 15.13
CA GLN A 19 17.23 -54.64 14.67
C GLN A 19 17.88 -53.56 13.80
N LEU A 20 19.05 -53.05 14.20
CA LEU A 20 19.80 -52.07 13.41
C LEU A 20 20.17 -52.61 12.02
N SER A 21 20.55 -53.89 11.90
CA SER A 21 20.87 -54.51 10.60
C SER A 21 19.69 -54.65 9.64
N ARG A 22 18.45 -54.43 10.11
CA ARG A 22 17.22 -54.45 9.30
C ARG A 22 16.73 -53.06 8.92
N LEU A 23 17.46 -52.02 9.32
CA LEU A 23 17.12 -50.64 9.02
C LEU A 23 18.09 -50.08 7.99
N GLU A 24 17.55 -49.22 7.14
CA GLU A 24 18.30 -48.37 6.22
C GLU A 24 18.33 -46.94 6.77
N ARG A 25 19.34 -46.15 6.40
CA ARG A 25 19.41 -44.76 6.86
C ARG A 25 18.26 -43.97 6.23
N ALA A 26 17.63 -43.10 7.01
CA ALA A 26 16.47 -42.32 6.53
C ALA A 26 16.76 -41.50 5.26
N GLU A 27 17.99 -40.99 5.13
CA GLU A 27 18.45 -40.24 3.95
C GLU A 27 18.64 -41.10 2.69
N GLU A 28 18.82 -42.41 2.86
CA GLU A 28 18.95 -43.39 1.77
C GLU A 28 17.57 -43.95 1.39
N ALA A 29 16.69 -44.15 2.38
CA ALA A 29 15.34 -44.66 2.20
C ALA A 29 14.33 -43.62 1.66
N ASP A 30 14.50 -42.31 1.95
CA ASP A 30 13.63 -41.25 1.42
C ASP A 30 13.98 -40.89 -0.03
N THR A 31 13.38 -41.62 -0.97
CA THR A 31 13.60 -41.41 -2.41
C THR A 31 12.80 -40.24 -2.99
N LEU A 32 11.77 -39.74 -2.29
CA LEU A 32 10.87 -38.70 -2.79
C LEU A 32 11.31 -37.29 -2.33
N GLY A 33 11.82 -37.17 -1.10
CA GLY A 33 12.14 -35.90 -0.47
C GLY A 33 10.89 -35.06 -0.21
N ALA A 34 9.80 -35.70 0.21
CA ALA A 34 8.54 -35.02 0.50
C ALA A 34 8.67 -34.16 1.78
N PRO A 35 8.04 -32.98 1.84
CA PRO A 35 8.17 -32.10 3.00
C PRO A 35 7.36 -32.58 4.21
N VAL A 36 6.41 -33.51 3.99
CA VAL A 36 5.68 -34.23 5.05
C VAL A 36 6.11 -35.69 5.02
N PRO A 37 6.68 -36.23 6.12
CA PRO A 37 7.05 -37.63 6.21
C PRO A 37 5.84 -38.56 6.11
N THR A 38 5.97 -39.60 5.29
CA THR A 38 4.95 -40.61 4.98
C THR A 38 5.29 -41.98 5.56
N GLN A 39 6.39 -42.09 6.29
CA GLN A 39 6.81 -43.28 7.03
C GLN A 39 7.42 -42.88 8.36
N VAL A 40 7.35 -43.79 9.33
CA VAL A 40 7.93 -43.58 10.66
C VAL A 40 9.44 -43.79 10.59
N VAL A 41 10.20 -42.77 11.00
CA VAL A 41 11.66 -42.84 11.08
C VAL A 41 12.09 -43.01 12.53
N SER A 42 12.87 -44.05 12.81
CA SER A 42 13.40 -44.28 14.15
C SER A 42 14.55 -43.31 14.46
N ASN A 43 14.53 -42.76 15.67
CA ASN A 43 15.65 -42.03 16.28
C ASN A 43 16.64 -42.97 17.00
N GLY A 44 16.40 -44.29 16.96
CA GLY A 44 17.17 -45.29 17.67
C GLY A 44 16.53 -45.80 18.96
N GLU A 45 15.38 -45.27 19.40
CA GLU A 45 14.69 -45.69 20.63
C GLU A 45 13.65 -46.79 20.40
N TYR A 46 13.09 -46.87 19.19
CA TYR A 46 12.03 -47.83 18.86
C TYR A 46 12.19 -48.37 17.44
N PHE A 47 11.72 -49.60 17.20
CA PHE A 47 11.74 -50.17 15.85
C PHE A 47 10.59 -49.56 15.05
N PRO A 48 10.85 -48.92 13.89
CA PRO A 48 9.81 -48.22 13.15
C PRO A 48 8.80 -49.24 12.59
N SER A 49 7.53 -48.85 12.57
CA SER A 49 6.51 -49.66 11.90
C SER A 49 6.71 -49.60 10.38
N ALA A 50 6.40 -50.69 9.69
CA ALA A 50 6.40 -50.69 8.23
C ALA A 50 5.37 -49.69 7.69
N GLN A 51 5.70 -49.06 6.57
CA GLN A 51 4.81 -48.14 5.87
C GLN A 51 3.52 -48.86 5.44
N THR A 52 2.36 -48.24 5.71
CA THR A 52 1.05 -48.81 5.34
C THR A 52 0.77 -48.69 3.85
N ALA A 53 -0.30 -49.35 3.36
CA ALA A 53 -0.71 -49.25 1.96
C ALA A 53 -1.15 -47.82 1.61
N GLU A 54 -1.91 -47.18 2.49
CA GLU A 54 -2.41 -45.81 2.34
C GLU A 54 -1.26 -44.80 2.42
N GLN A 55 -0.24 -45.02 3.26
CA GLN A 55 0.97 -44.20 3.29
C GLN A 55 1.76 -44.25 1.98
N ARG A 56 1.89 -45.44 1.37
CA ARG A 56 2.48 -45.60 0.02
C ARG A 56 1.66 -44.90 -1.05
N GLU A 57 0.33 -44.94 -0.92
CA GLU A 57 -0.57 -44.23 -1.83
C GLU A 57 -0.41 -42.71 -1.72
N VAL A 58 -0.29 -42.16 -0.51
CA VAL A 58 0.01 -40.72 -0.32
C VAL A 58 1.33 -40.33 -0.98
N GLU A 59 2.39 -41.12 -0.84
CA GLU A 59 3.67 -40.83 -1.52
C GLU A 59 3.53 -40.80 -3.05
N ALA A 60 2.81 -41.78 -3.61
CA ALA A 60 2.56 -41.82 -5.04
C ALA A 60 1.77 -40.59 -5.52
N ARG A 61 0.73 -40.19 -4.77
CA ARG A 61 -0.07 -38.99 -5.05
C ARG A 61 0.73 -37.70 -4.91
N ILE A 62 1.59 -37.58 -3.90
CA ILE A 62 2.52 -36.45 -3.76
C ILE A 62 3.43 -36.37 -4.99
N ALA A 63 4.01 -37.48 -5.42
CA ALA A 63 4.91 -37.52 -6.56
C ALA A 63 4.20 -37.10 -7.87
N GLU A 64 2.94 -37.49 -8.04
CA GLU A 64 2.10 -37.14 -9.19
C GLU A 64 1.73 -35.65 -9.18
N ILE A 65 1.13 -35.16 -8.09
CA ILE A 65 0.69 -33.77 -7.94
C ILE A 65 1.90 -32.83 -8.06
N ALA A 66 2.99 -33.13 -7.36
CA ALA A 66 4.23 -32.37 -7.44
C ALA A 66 4.88 -32.44 -8.82
N GLY A 67 4.82 -33.59 -9.51
CA GLY A 67 5.35 -33.75 -10.86
C GLY A 67 4.58 -32.88 -11.88
N ALA A 68 3.26 -32.89 -11.81
CA ALA A 68 2.40 -32.07 -12.65
C ALA A 68 2.62 -30.57 -12.38
N ALA A 69 2.67 -30.17 -11.11
CA ALA A 69 2.87 -28.78 -10.71
C ALA A 69 4.27 -28.27 -11.08
N ALA A 70 5.32 -29.04 -10.79
CA ALA A 70 6.70 -28.71 -11.13
C ALA A 70 6.92 -28.54 -12.64
N LYS A 71 6.31 -29.43 -13.46
CA LYS A 71 6.34 -29.31 -14.93
C LYS A 71 5.69 -27.99 -15.40
N ARG A 72 4.57 -27.60 -14.79
CA ARG A 72 3.87 -26.35 -15.10
C ARG A 72 4.67 -25.11 -14.71
N LEU A 73 5.44 -25.20 -13.62
CA LEU A 73 6.28 -24.13 -13.10
C LEU A 73 7.71 -24.12 -13.68
N GLY A 74 8.03 -25.00 -14.63
CA GLY A 74 9.35 -25.04 -15.26
C GLY A 74 10.50 -25.37 -14.31
N MET A 75 10.26 -26.15 -13.26
CA MET A 75 11.27 -26.55 -12.28
C MET A 75 11.31 -28.07 -12.04
N SER A 76 12.38 -28.56 -11.42
CA SER A 76 12.48 -29.97 -11.05
C SER A 76 11.52 -30.30 -9.90
N ARG A 77 10.98 -31.52 -9.87
CA ARG A 77 10.10 -32.01 -8.79
C ARG A 77 10.75 -31.86 -7.41
N ARG A 78 12.04 -32.18 -7.29
CA ARG A 78 12.81 -32.01 -6.06
C ARG A 78 12.87 -30.55 -5.60
N ARG A 79 13.06 -29.60 -6.53
CA ARG A 79 13.05 -28.16 -6.21
C ARG A 79 11.66 -27.69 -5.81
N PHE A 80 10.61 -28.23 -6.43
CA PHE A 80 9.23 -27.91 -6.11
C PHE A 80 8.81 -28.40 -4.71
N LEU A 81 9.15 -29.64 -4.34
CA LEU A 81 8.84 -30.22 -3.03
C LEU A 81 9.44 -29.44 -1.86
N ALA A 82 10.52 -28.68 -2.10
CA ALA A 82 11.14 -27.77 -1.13
C ALA A 82 10.45 -26.39 -1.03
N THR A 83 9.31 -26.17 -1.69
CA THR A 83 8.54 -24.91 -1.64
C THR A 83 7.24 -25.04 -0.85
N SER A 84 6.55 -23.93 -0.62
CA SER A 84 5.16 -23.92 -0.12
C SER A 84 4.21 -24.75 -0.98
N GLY A 85 4.41 -24.78 -2.30
CA GLY A 85 3.64 -25.64 -3.22
C GLY A 85 3.86 -27.14 -2.97
N GLY A 86 5.05 -27.52 -2.49
CA GLY A 86 5.36 -28.88 -2.05
C GLY A 86 4.53 -29.30 -0.84
N MET A 87 4.42 -28.43 0.17
CA MET A 87 3.56 -28.66 1.33
C MET A 87 2.08 -28.76 0.94
N ALA A 88 1.61 -27.88 0.06
CA ALA A 88 0.24 -27.94 -0.45
C ALA A 88 -0.04 -29.26 -1.20
N ALA A 89 0.92 -29.75 -1.99
CA ALA A 89 0.82 -31.04 -2.67
C ALA A 89 0.70 -32.20 -1.66
N SER A 90 1.45 -32.16 -0.55
CA SER A 90 1.33 -33.13 0.53
C SER A 90 -0.04 -33.15 1.18
N PHE A 91 -0.60 -31.98 1.53
CA PHE A 91 -1.92 -31.93 2.17
C PHE A 91 -3.07 -32.30 1.22
N LEU A 92 -2.97 -31.97 -0.08
CA LEU A 92 -3.93 -32.42 -1.07
C LEU A 92 -3.90 -33.95 -1.23
N ALA A 93 -2.72 -34.55 -1.33
CA ALA A 93 -2.57 -36.00 -1.40
C ALA A 93 -3.12 -36.70 -0.15
N MET A 94 -2.83 -36.17 1.04
CA MET A 94 -3.38 -36.72 2.30
C MET A 94 -4.90 -36.60 2.36
N ASN A 95 -5.48 -35.50 1.86
CA ASN A 95 -6.93 -35.34 1.79
C ASN A 95 -7.59 -36.35 0.84
N GLU A 96 -6.95 -36.68 -0.27
CA GLU A 96 -7.46 -37.66 -1.24
C GLU A 96 -7.46 -39.09 -0.67
N VAL A 97 -6.42 -39.46 0.07
CA VAL A 97 -6.25 -40.84 0.58
C VAL A 97 -6.96 -41.06 1.92
N PHE A 98 -6.82 -40.12 2.85
CA PHE A 98 -7.35 -40.28 4.21
C PHE A 98 -8.71 -39.59 4.41
N GLY A 99 -9.13 -38.71 3.51
CA GLY A 99 -10.29 -37.84 3.68
C GLY A 99 -9.90 -36.42 4.10
N ARG A 100 -10.85 -35.49 3.99
CA ARG A 100 -10.58 -34.04 4.09
C ARG A 100 -10.28 -33.60 5.53
N PHE A 101 -9.00 -33.68 5.92
CA PHE A 101 -8.48 -33.25 7.22
C PHE A 101 -7.76 -31.91 7.18
N PHE A 102 -7.28 -31.50 6.00
CA PHE A 102 -6.52 -30.27 5.81
C PHE A 102 -7.31 -29.29 4.93
N GLU A 103 -7.36 -28.03 5.32
CA GLU A 103 -7.90 -26.96 4.48
C GLU A 103 -6.78 -26.45 3.57
N VAL A 104 -6.82 -26.84 2.29
CA VAL A 104 -5.81 -26.49 1.30
C VAL A 104 -6.45 -26.33 -0.07
N SER A 105 -6.13 -25.24 -0.76
CA SER A 105 -6.62 -24.95 -2.10
C SER A 105 -5.66 -25.48 -3.18
N PRO A 106 -6.16 -26.06 -4.30
CA PRO A 106 -5.32 -26.42 -5.45
C PRO A 106 -4.52 -25.26 -6.04
N LEU A 107 -4.91 -24.00 -5.79
CA LEU A 107 -4.17 -22.83 -6.24
C LEU A 107 -2.84 -22.65 -5.49
N GLU A 108 -2.74 -23.14 -4.27
CA GLU A 108 -1.53 -23.06 -3.43
C GLU A 108 -0.37 -23.90 -3.99
N LEU A 109 -0.67 -24.87 -4.86
CA LEU A 109 0.34 -25.62 -5.63
C LEU A 109 1.22 -24.71 -6.49
N PHE A 110 0.74 -23.53 -6.89
CA PHE A 110 1.40 -22.70 -7.89
C PHE A 110 1.94 -21.36 -7.35
N ALA A 111 1.67 -21.06 -6.09
CA ALA A 111 2.27 -19.92 -5.40
C ALA A 111 3.63 -20.38 -4.82
N PRO A 112 4.78 -20.13 -5.49
CA PRO A 112 5.26 -18.77 -5.83
C PRO A 112 6.14 -18.68 -7.11
N ALA A 113 5.81 -19.37 -8.22
CA ALA A 113 6.74 -19.46 -9.35
C ALA A 113 6.15 -19.45 -10.77
N HIS A 114 4.98 -18.84 -11.02
CA HIS A 114 4.49 -18.32 -12.32
C HIS A 114 2.96 -18.44 -12.40
N ALA A 115 2.25 -17.61 -11.61
CA ALA A 115 0.92 -17.22 -12.05
C ALA A 115 1.12 -16.29 -13.26
N GLN A 116 0.57 -16.64 -14.44
CA GLN A 116 0.38 -15.63 -15.48
C GLN A 116 -0.30 -14.42 -14.84
N GLY A 117 0.30 -13.23 -14.96
CA GLY A 117 -0.22 -12.00 -14.31
C GLY A 117 0.26 -11.77 -12.87
N ALA A 118 1.27 -12.48 -12.38
CA ALA A 118 1.97 -12.08 -11.14
C ALA A 118 2.65 -10.72 -11.29
N LEU A 119 2.76 -9.99 -10.18
CA LEU A 119 3.50 -8.72 -10.14
C LEU A 119 4.96 -8.96 -10.54
N PRO A 120 5.53 -8.20 -11.50
CA PRO A 120 6.91 -8.39 -11.92
C PRO A 120 7.86 -8.03 -10.78
N LYS A 121 8.93 -8.82 -10.62
CA LYS A 121 9.99 -8.54 -9.64
C LYS A 121 10.82 -7.32 -9.98
N ASP A 122 10.85 -6.94 -11.26
CA ASP A 122 11.53 -5.76 -11.78
C ASP A 122 10.63 -4.52 -11.80
N LEU A 123 9.41 -4.61 -11.25
CA LEU A 123 8.49 -3.50 -11.20
C LEU A 123 9.01 -2.44 -10.23
N PHE A 124 9.38 -1.29 -10.79
CA PHE A 124 9.61 -0.10 -10.00
C PHE A 124 8.28 0.50 -9.55
N VAL A 125 8.10 0.58 -8.23
CA VAL A 125 6.91 1.15 -7.59
C VAL A 125 7.30 2.42 -6.87
N PHE A 126 6.62 3.51 -7.23
CA PHE A 126 6.70 4.77 -6.52
C PHE A 126 5.34 5.04 -5.88
N ASP A 127 5.30 5.13 -4.56
CA ASP A 127 4.08 5.38 -3.80
C ASP A 127 3.97 6.86 -3.43
N ASP A 128 3.11 7.61 -4.12
CA ASP A 128 2.98 9.06 -3.95
C ASP A 128 2.33 9.49 -2.63
N GLN A 129 1.71 8.57 -1.89
CA GLN A 129 0.95 8.93 -0.69
C GLN A 129 1.00 7.83 0.36
N LEU A 130 1.91 7.99 1.31
CA LEU A 130 1.89 7.22 2.54
C LEU A 130 1.59 8.07 3.77
N HIS A 131 1.07 7.39 4.79
CA HIS A 131 0.77 7.95 6.08
C HIS A 131 1.30 7.08 7.22
N MET A 132 1.78 7.77 8.24
CA MET A 132 2.15 7.28 9.56
C MET A 132 1.53 8.23 10.59
N ILE A 133 1.41 7.78 11.84
CA ILE A 133 1.08 8.66 12.97
C ILE A 133 2.22 8.69 13.99
N ARG A 134 2.37 9.83 14.67
CA ARG A 134 3.24 9.96 15.85
C ARG A 134 2.67 9.17 17.03
N GLU A 135 3.54 8.66 17.89
CA GLU A 135 3.17 7.81 19.04
C GLU A 135 2.25 8.50 20.07
N SER A 136 2.27 9.83 20.13
CA SER A 136 1.35 10.60 20.99
C SER A 136 -0.09 10.61 20.48
N TYR A 137 -0.37 9.95 19.36
CA TYR A 137 -1.68 9.89 18.73
C TYR A 137 -2.07 8.43 18.49
N ASN A 138 -3.27 8.01 18.93
CA ASN A 138 -3.72 6.62 18.80
C ASN A 138 -4.35 6.28 17.44
N GLY A 139 -4.42 7.25 16.53
CA GLY A 139 -4.70 7.02 15.11
C GLY A 139 -6.17 7.06 14.72
N THR A 140 -6.41 7.14 13.42
CA THR A 140 -7.75 7.08 12.82
C THR A 140 -8.24 5.63 12.75
N LEU A 141 -8.65 5.07 13.90
CA LEU A 141 -9.07 3.66 14.03
C LEU A 141 -10.17 3.28 13.03
N ALA A 142 -11.02 4.24 12.65
CA ALA A 142 -12.07 4.07 11.65
C ALA A 142 -11.55 3.60 10.28
N LEU A 143 -10.40 4.10 9.80
CA LEU A 143 -9.88 3.72 8.48
C LEU A 143 -9.34 2.29 8.47
N ARG A 144 -8.76 1.82 9.57
CA ARG A 144 -8.38 0.40 9.72
C ARG A 144 -9.59 -0.49 9.86
N ALA A 145 -10.57 -0.11 10.67
CA ALA A 145 -11.81 -0.87 10.82
C ALA A 145 -12.51 -1.03 9.46
N LEU A 146 -12.58 0.06 8.69
CA LEU A 146 -13.09 0.04 7.31
C LEU A 146 -12.40 -1.05 6.47
N ALA A 147 -11.06 -1.08 6.44
CA ALA A 147 -10.32 -2.03 5.61
C ALA A 147 -10.29 -3.48 6.15
N GLN A 148 -10.39 -3.68 7.47
CA GLN A 148 -10.51 -5.01 8.08
C GLN A 148 -11.88 -5.65 7.86
N GLY A 149 -12.91 -4.84 7.60
CA GLY A 149 -14.28 -5.32 7.42
C GLY A 149 -14.99 -5.57 8.75
N ASP A 150 -16.21 -6.09 8.65
CA ASP A 150 -16.99 -6.46 9.83
C ASP A 150 -16.29 -7.58 10.63
N GLY A 151 -16.17 -7.41 11.94
CA GLY A 151 -15.68 -8.46 12.82
C GLY A 151 -15.38 -8.01 14.25
N PRO A 152 -14.89 -8.93 15.11
CA PRO A 152 -14.58 -8.64 16.52
C PRO A 152 -13.57 -7.51 16.70
N ALA A 153 -12.58 -7.37 15.81
CA ALA A 153 -11.55 -6.33 15.93
C ALA A 153 -12.12 -4.92 15.78
N ALA A 154 -13.03 -4.73 14.83
CA ALA A 154 -13.70 -3.44 14.60
C ALA A 154 -14.66 -3.08 15.76
N ARG A 155 -15.42 -4.07 16.26
CA ARG A 155 -16.31 -3.90 17.43
C ARG A 155 -15.52 -3.53 18.69
N ALA A 156 -14.34 -4.13 18.90
CA ALA A 156 -13.49 -3.86 20.05
C ALA A 156 -13.01 -2.39 20.13
N VAL A 157 -13.01 -1.67 19.00
CA VAL A 157 -12.68 -0.23 18.95
C VAL A 157 -13.89 0.66 18.66
N GLY A 158 -15.11 0.13 18.86
CA GLY A 158 -16.36 0.90 18.86
C GLY A 158 -17.07 1.05 17.51
N PHE A 159 -16.77 0.19 16.51
CA PHE A 159 -17.45 0.21 15.23
C PHE A 159 -18.31 -1.06 15.03
N ASP A 160 -19.60 -0.95 15.34
CA ASP A 160 -20.59 -2.03 15.11
C ASP A 160 -21.10 -2.09 13.66
N LYS A 161 -20.76 -1.08 12.86
CA LYS A 161 -21.07 -0.96 11.43
C LYS A 161 -19.96 -0.20 10.72
N ASN A 162 -19.96 -0.27 9.39
CA ASN A 162 -18.98 0.42 8.57
C ASN A 162 -18.95 1.92 8.94
N PRO A 163 -17.79 2.45 9.38
CA PRO A 163 -17.68 3.83 9.88
C PRO A 163 -17.97 4.89 8.82
N PHE A 164 -17.92 4.53 7.54
CA PHE A 164 -18.17 5.43 6.40
C PHE A 164 -19.40 5.01 5.57
N ASN A 165 -20.20 4.09 6.07
CA ASN A 165 -21.51 3.69 5.51
C ASN A 165 -22.51 3.49 6.66
N PRO A 166 -22.87 4.56 7.40
CA PRO A 166 -23.70 4.45 8.60
C PRO A 166 -25.14 4.01 8.31
N GLN A 167 -25.59 4.11 7.05
CA GLN A 167 -26.89 3.62 6.57
C GLN A 167 -26.89 2.12 6.27
N GLY A 168 -25.73 1.44 6.27
CA GLY A 168 -25.64 0.01 5.99
C GLY A 168 -26.05 -0.34 4.56
N LEU A 169 -25.81 0.57 3.60
CA LEU A 169 -26.07 0.29 2.19
C LEU A 169 -25.20 -0.88 1.71
N PRO A 170 -25.71 -1.77 0.85
CA PRO A 170 -24.91 -2.85 0.32
C PRO A 170 -23.83 -2.32 -0.64
N ASP A 171 -22.68 -2.98 -0.65
CA ASP A 171 -21.72 -2.89 -1.73
C ASP A 171 -22.25 -3.60 -3.00
N GLU A 172 -21.43 -3.67 -4.05
CA GLU A 172 -21.87 -4.27 -5.32
C GLU A 172 -22.26 -5.75 -5.19
N PHE A 173 -21.71 -6.46 -4.19
CA PHE A 173 -21.94 -7.87 -3.91
C PHE A 173 -23.05 -8.10 -2.88
N GLY A 174 -23.68 -7.05 -2.36
CA GLY A 174 -24.76 -7.16 -1.38
C GLY A 174 -24.30 -7.09 0.07
N HIS A 175 -23.03 -6.83 0.34
CA HIS A 175 -22.49 -6.79 1.70
C HIS A 175 -22.40 -5.35 2.23
N PRO A 176 -22.89 -5.05 3.44
CA PRO A 176 -22.82 -3.69 3.99
C PRO A 176 -21.40 -3.29 4.43
N TRP A 177 -20.52 -4.27 4.67
CA TRP A 177 -19.16 -4.04 5.15
C TRP A 177 -18.20 -5.20 4.81
N SER A 178 -17.76 -5.24 3.57
CA SER A 178 -16.69 -6.15 3.12
C SER A 178 -15.31 -5.69 3.59
N ALA A 179 -14.44 -6.65 3.91
CA ALA A 179 -13.02 -6.39 4.17
C ALA A 179 -12.32 -6.00 2.85
N TRP A 180 -11.58 -4.90 2.86
CA TRP A 180 -10.76 -4.50 1.71
C TRP A 180 -9.48 -5.32 1.64
N ASN A 181 -8.86 -5.56 2.80
CA ASN A 181 -7.65 -6.35 2.91
C ASN A 181 -7.87 -7.53 3.86
N PRO A 182 -8.27 -8.70 3.33
CA PRO A 182 -8.46 -9.91 4.12
C PRO A 182 -7.22 -10.34 4.91
N SER A 183 -6.00 -9.96 4.48
CA SER A 183 -4.76 -10.33 5.18
C SER A 183 -4.61 -9.66 6.55
N LEU A 184 -5.40 -8.62 6.83
CA LEU A 184 -5.43 -7.99 8.15
C LEU A 184 -6.13 -8.85 9.20
N GLY A 185 -6.93 -9.83 8.76
CA GLY A 185 -7.75 -10.68 9.64
C GLY A 185 -8.49 -9.88 10.69
N GLN A 186 -8.56 -10.43 11.90
CA GLN A 186 -9.16 -9.79 13.08
C GLN A 186 -8.09 -9.39 14.10
N SER A 187 -6.91 -8.97 13.63
CA SER A 187 -5.86 -8.43 14.53
C SER A 187 -6.32 -7.15 15.22
N PRO A 188 -5.91 -6.89 16.48
CA PRO A 188 -6.32 -5.70 17.22
C PRO A 188 -6.00 -4.39 16.49
N ILE A 189 -6.99 -3.50 16.44
CA ILE A 189 -6.87 -2.16 15.88
C ILE A 189 -6.29 -1.22 16.94
N THR A 190 -5.05 -0.79 16.76
CA THR A 190 -4.34 0.08 17.73
C THR A 190 -3.46 1.10 17.02
N GLY A 191 -3.06 2.16 17.72
CA GLY A 191 -2.11 3.15 17.21
C GLY A 191 -0.80 2.53 16.71
N ALA A 192 -0.34 1.47 17.36
CA ALA A 192 0.86 0.73 16.98
C ALA A 192 0.81 0.17 15.54
N ASN A 193 -0.38 -0.01 14.95
CA ASN A 193 -0.51 -0.42 13.55
C ASN A 193 -0.03 0.64 12.56
N TYR A 194 0.23 1.87 13.00
CA TYR A 194 0.58 3.00 12.13
C TYR A 194 1.86 3.72 12.54
N HIS A 195 2.55 3.26 13.59
CA HIS A 195 3.81 3.86 14.05
C HIS A 195 4.98 3.47 13.16
N LEU A 196 6.11 4.17 13.32
CA LEU A 196 7.31 4.03 12.50
C LEU A 196 7.76 2.58 12.28
N VAL A 197 7.72 1.76 13.33
CA VAL A 197 8.16 0.37 13.21
C VAL A 197 7.28 -0.41 12.24
N LYS A 198 5.96 -0.26 12.32
CA LYS A 198 5.01 -0.92 11.43
C LYS A 198 5.08 -0.32 10.02
N PHE A 199 5.25 1.00 9.91
CA PHE A 199 5.47 1.70 8.65
C PHE A 199 6.61 1.09 7.84
N VAL A 200 7.80 0.98 8.44
CA VAL A 200 8.99 0.45 7.74
C VAL A 200 8.77 -0.99 7.29
N LYS A 201 8.17 -1.83 8.16
CA LYS A 201 7.87 -3.22 7.82
C LYS A 201 6.94 -3.31 6.62
N ASP A 202 5.80 -2.65 6.72
CA ASP A 202 4.72 -2.78 5.73
C ASP A 202 5.12 -2.24 4.37
N VAL A 203 5.84 -1.12 4.36
CA VAL A 203 6.24 -0.45 3.12
C VAL A 203 7.45 -1.16 2.50
N TYR A 204 8.48 -1.49 3.28
CA TYR A 204 9.77 -1.91 2.71
C TYR A 204 10.12 -3.39 2.88
N LEU A 205 9.42 -4.12 3.74
CA LEU A 205 9.65 -5.57 3.94
C LEU A 205 8.49 -6.43 3.45
N ASP A 206 7.26 -5.94 3.59
CA ASP A 206 6.05 -6.67 3.21
C ASP A 206 5.48 -6.21 1.85
N SER A 207 6.17 -5.33 1.12
CA SER A 207 5.72 -4.86 -0.19
C SER A 207 6.87 -4.58 -1.17
N GLN A 208 6.53 -4.47 -2.46
CA GLN A 208 7.46 -4.14 -3.54
C GLN A 208 7.72 -2.62 -3.72
N VAL A 209 7.29 -1.77 -2.79
CA VAL A 209 7.53 -0.32 -2.88
C VAL A 209 9.03 -0.02 -2.98
N SER A 210 9.42 0.70 -4.02
CA SER A 210 10.83 1.08 -4.28
C SER A 210 11.15 2.43 -3.68
N VAL A 211 10.29 3.43 -3.93
CA VAL A 211 10.34 4.77 -3.37
C VAL A 211 8.95 5.14 -2.89
N ALA A 212 8.84 5.92 -1.83
CA ALA A 212 7.57 6.47 -1.39
C ALA A 212 7.67 7.92 -0.95
N ILE A 213 6.53 8.58 -0.78
CA ILE A 213 6.43 9.92 -0.18
C ILE A 213 5.59 9.87 1.09
N LEU A 214 6.16 10.34 2.19
CA LEU A 214 5.45 10.46 3.46
C LEU A 214 4.64 11.77 3.51
N SER A 215 3.35 11.65 3.80
CA SER A 215 2.39 12.75 3.82
C SER A 215 1.89 13.07 5.23
N ASN A 216 1.82 14.37 5.50
CA ASN A 216 1.10 14.93 6.65
C ASN A 216 -0.41 14.96 6.35
N ALA A 217 -1.25 14.91 7.38
CA ALA A 217 -2.71 14.98 7.28
C ALA A 217 -3.30 15.65 8.53
N PRO A 218 -4.15 16.69 8.37
CA PRO A 218 -4.89 17.29 9.49
C PRO A 218 -6.01 16.34 9.91
N LEU A 219 -5.76 15.52 10.94
CA LEU A 219 -6.73 14.52 11.39
C LEU A 219 -7.94 15.15 12.09
N GLY A 220 -7.86 16.43 12.46
CA GLY A 220 -9.00 17.23 12.91
C GLY A 220 -10.10 17.43 11.86
N LEU A 221 -9.92 16.97 10.61
CA LEU A 221 -10.99 16.86 9.61
C LEU A 221 -11.96 15.71 9.93
N PHE A 222 -11.49 14.65 10.57
CA PHE A 222 -12.29 13.48 10.89
C PHE A 222 -13.06 13.71 12.20
N GLU A 223 -14.31 13.24 12.25
CA GLU A 223 -15.11 13.31 13.47
C GLU A 223 -14.37 12.63 14.62
N PRO A 224 -14.28 13.23 15.82
CA PRO A 224 -13.68 12.60 16.97
C PRO A 224 -14.42 11.30 17.33
N SER A 225 -13.70 10.32 17.85
CA SER A 225 -14.30 9.13 18.46
C SER A 225 -15.33 9.56 19.51
N GLY A 226 -16.62 9.32 19.24
CA GLY A 226 -17.73 9.77 20.10
C GLY A 226 -18.71 10.78 19.49
N GLY A 227 -18.49 11.25 18.25
CA GLY A 227 -19.54 11.92 17.45
C GLY A 227 -19.75 13.42 17.70
N GLY A 228 -18.68 14.21 17.85
CA GLY A 228 -18.73 15.67 17.94
C GLY A 228 -18.32 16.39 16.65
N LYS A 229 -18.68 17.67 16.48
CA LYS A 229 -18.06 18.50 15.43
C LYS A 229 -16.62 18.82 15.84
N PRO A 230 -15.62 18.58 14.98
CA PRO A 230 -14.25 18.97 15.30
C PRO A 230 -14.18 20.49 15.47
N ARG A 231 -13.45 20.94 16.51
CA ARG A 231 -13.16 22.37 16.70
C ARG A 231 -12.30 22.84 15.53
N ILE A 232 -12.73 23.90 14.86
CA ILE A 232 -11.96 24.48 13.76
C ILE A 232 -10.76 25.22 14.36
N PRO A 233 -9.51 24.91 13.93
CA PRO A 233 -8.33 25.61 14.41
C PRO A 233 -8.31 27.07 13.94
N LYS A 234 -7.78 27.98 14.75
CA LYS A 234 -7.60 29.40 14.40
C LYS A 234 -6.22 29.72 13.82
N SER A 235 -5.25 28.84 14.07
CA SER A 235 -3.86 28.99 13.68
C SER A 235 -3.24 27.68 13.21
N VAL A 236 -2.08 27.77 12.56
CA VAL A 236 -1.27 26.60 12.19
C VAL A 236 -0.95 25.77 13.43
N ASP A 237 -0.49 26.38 14.52
CA ASP A 237 -0.11 25.68 15.75
C ASP A 237 -1.24 24.85 16.33
N GLU A 238 -2.45 25.40 16.38
CA GLU A 238 -3.63 24.66 16.81
C GLU A 238 -3.92 23.47 15.90
N SER A 239 -3.78 23.62 14.58
CA SER A 239 -3.96 22.54 13.61
C SER A 239 -2.90 21.43 13.79
N LEU A 240 -1.64 21.80 14.05
CA LEU A 240 -0.54 20.85 14.27
C LEU A 240 -0.73 19.95 15.50
N THR A 241 -1.57 20.34 16.47
CA THR A 241 -1.92 19.48 17.61
C THR A 241 -2.71 18.23 17.20
N ALA A 242 -3.47 18.32 16.10
CA ALA A 242 -4.28 17.24 15.56
C ALA A 242 -3.74 16.68 14.23
N MET A 243 -2.49 17.00 13.87
CA MET A 243 -1.81 16.40 12.71
C MET A 243 -1.29 15.01 13.03
N ASN A 244 -1.32 14.12 12.04
CA ASN A 244 -0.68 12.80 12.14
C ASN A 244 0.83 12.91 12.39
N LEU A 245 1.49 13.84 11.68
CA LEU A 245 2.89 14.22 11.76
C LEU A 245 3.02 15.71 11.46
N THR A 246 3.98 16.38 12.07
CA THR A 246 4.43 17.71 11.63
C THR A 246 5.40 17.60 10.45
N GLY A 247 5.63 18.69 9.70
CA GLY A 247 6.62 18.72 8.62
C GLY A 247 8.02 18.29 9.09
N PHE A 248 8.43 18.72 10.28
CA PHE A 248 9.68 18.27 10.91
C PHE A 248 9.72 16.74 11.10
N GLN A 249 8.67 16.16 11.67
CA GLN A 249 8.61 14.71 11.90
C GLN A 249 8.65 13.93 10.57
N THR A 250 7.95 14.42 9.54
CA THR A 250 7.95 13.81 8.21
C THR A 250 9.35 13.82 7.58
N ALA A 251 10.05 14.96 7.61
CA ALA A 251 11.42 15.07 7.10
C ALA A 251 12.41 14.21 7.92
N ALA A 252 12.28 14.19 9.25
CA ALA A 252 13.13 13.36 10.10
C ALA A 252 13.00 11.87 9.78
N VAL A 253 11.79 11.40 9.48
CA VAL A 253 11.53 10.00 9.11
C VAL A 253 12.10 9.68 7.74
N ARG A 254 11.93 10.59 6.76
CA ARG A 254 12.60 10.51 5.46
C ARG A 254 14.10 10.33 5.61
N ASP A 255 14.74 11.23 6.35
CA ASP A 255 16.19 11.24 6.51
C ASP A 255 16.68 9.98 7.22
N TRP A 256 15.94 9.52 8.23
CA TRP A 256 16.25 8.29 8.94
C TRP A 256 16.13 7.04 8.04
N VAL A 257 15.03 6.88 7.29
CA VAL A 257 14.85 5.76 6.34
C VAL A 257 15.94 5.77 5.27
N ASN A 258 16.23 6.95 4.69
CA ASN A 258 17.26 7.07 3.66
C ASN A 258 18.66 6.79 4.20
N SER A 259 18.97 7.22 5.43
CA SER A 259 20.22 6.89 6.11
C SER A 259 20.34 5.40 6.40
N LEU A 260 19.22 4.74 6.76
CA LEU A 260 19.17 3.32 7.08
C LEU A 260 19.41 2.46 5.82
N ALA A 261 18.79 2.83 4.70
CA ALA A 261 18.97 2.17 3.40
C ALA A 261 20.32 2.51 2.74
N GLY A 262 20.79 3.74 2.89
CA GLY A 262 21.94 4.26 2.14
C GLY A 262 21.62 4.57 0.67
N SER A 263 20.36 4.89 0.39
CA SER A 263 19.79 5.36 -0.89
C SER A 263 18.46 6.06 -0.62
N THR A 264 17.95 6.86 -1.56
CA THR A 264 16.64 7.53 -1.45
C THR A 264 15.50 6.51 -1.56
N ARG A 265 14.93 6.10 -0.42
CA ARG A 265 13.76 5.20 -0.33
C ARG A 265 12.49 5.94 0.05
N LEU A 266 12.62 7.06 0.75
CA LEU A 266 11.51 7.90 1.20
C LEU A 266 11.77 9.35 0.78
N LEU A 267 10.71 10.06 0.44
CA LEU A 267 10.63 11.51 0.26
C LEU A 267 9.64 12.08 1.29
N ALA A 268 9.69 13.38 1.53
CA ALA A 268 8.85 14.06 2.51
C ALA A 268 8.07 15.21 1.88
N HIS A 269 6.78 15.26 2.16
CA HIS A 269 5.99 16.45 1.89
C HIS A 269 6.25 17.56 2.93
N GLY A 270 6.29 18.80 2.46
CA GLY A 270 6.01 19.99 3.26
C GLY A 270 4.51 20.27 3.32
N GLN A 271 4.04 20.93 4.36
CA GLN A 271 2.63 21.22 4.59
C GLN A 271 2.23 22.55 3.94
N ILE A 272 1.17 22.55 3.14
CA ILE A 272 0.55 23.76 2.60
C ILE A 272 -0.53 24.25 3.56
N PHE A 273 -0.32 25.46 4.10
CA PHE A 273 -1.31 26.24 4.83
C PHE A 273 -1.43 27.61 4.14
N PRO A 274 -2.42 27.80 3.25
CA PRO A 274 -2.53 29.04 2.48
C PRO A 274 -2.91 30.25 3.34
N GLY A 275 -2.77 31.44 2.76
CA GLY A 275 -3.03 32.71 3.43
C GLY A 275 -1.75 33.43 3.83
N ARG A 276 -1.76 34.76 3.70
CA ARG A 276 -0.58 35.63 3.93
C ARG A 276 0.03 35.44 5.32
N GLN A 277 -0.81 35.24 6.34
CA GLN A 277 -0.39 35.04 7.73
C GLN A 277 0.32 33.70 7.96
N ASN A 278 0.09 32.70 7.11
CA ASN A 278 0.68 31.37 7.23
C ASN A 278 2.00 31.22 6.45
N LEU A 279 2.41 32.23 5.65
CA LEU A 279 3.61 32.15 4.82
C LEU A 279 4.89 31.95 5.62
N GLY A 280 4.98 32.51 6.83
CA GLY A 280 6.13 32.32 7.72
C GLY A 280 6.35 30.85 8.09
N PHE A 281 5.27 30.11 8.38
CA PHE A 281 5.34 28.67 8.64
C PHE A 281 5.80 27.89 7.40
N MET A 282 5.31 28.25 6.23
CA MET A 282 5.74 27.61 4.98
C MET A 282 7.21 27.88 4.67
N GLN A 283 7.68 29.12 4.86
CA GLN A 283 9.09 29.49 4.68
C GLN A 283 9.98 28.74 5.69
N GLN A 284 9.56 28.62 6.95
CA GLN A 284 10.28 27.85 7.96
C GLN A 284 10.50 26.39 7.55
N GLN A 285 9.48 25.75 6.95
CA GLN A 285 9.62 24.37 6.50
C GLN A 285 10.68 24.22 5.40
N ILE A 286 10.76 25.18 4.48
CA ILE A 286 11.78 25.23 3.43
C ILE A 286 13.18 25.33 4.05
N GLU A 287 13.36 26.30 4.95
CA GLU A 287 14.66 26.61 5.55
C GLU A 287 15.19 25.51 6.49
N GLN A 288 14.29 24.79 7.17
CA GLN A 288 14.69 23.86 8.21
C GLN A 288 14.65 22.40 7.77
N PHE A 289 13.72 22.03 6.89
CA PHE A 289 13.41 20.62 6.63
C PHE A 289 13.51 20.22 5.15
N HIS A 290 13.63 21.21 4.24
CA HIS A 290 13.82 21.01 2.80
C HIS A 290 12.85 19.97 2.20
N PRO A 291 11.55 20.31 2.08
CA PRO A 291 10.55 19.36 1.61
C PRO A 291 10.82 18.93 0.16
N ASP A 292 10.56 17.67 -0.16
CA ASP A 292 10.75 17.14 -1.52
C ASP A 292 9.61 17.54 -2.47
N SER A 293 8.46 17.88 -1.93
CA SER A 293 7.26 18.38 -2.61
C SER A 293 6.25 18.87 -1.56
N TRP A 294 5.06 19.30 -1.98
CA TRP A 294 4.10 19.94 -1.08
C TRP A 294 2.78 19.21 -0.97
N LYS A 295 2.23 19.12 0.24
CA LYS A 295 0.94 18.50 0.54
C LYS A 295 -0.05 19.51 1.12
N GLY A 296 -1.15 19.74 0.42
CA GLY A 296 -2.27 20.57 0.86
C GLY A 296 -3.57 19.80 1.04
N TYR A 297 -4.44 20.31 1.90
CA TYR A 297 -5.78 19.80 2.14
C TYR A 297 -6.78 20.94 1.94
N ASN A 298 -7.24 21.12 0.70
CA ASN A 298 -8.16 22.21 0.36
C ASN A 298 -9.53 22.01 1.03
N ILE A 299 -9.91 20.74 1.21
CA ILE A 299 -11.10 20.30 1.92
C ILE A 299 -10.95 20.34 3.45
N ALA A 300 -9.81 20.76 3.99
CA ALA A 300 -9.60 20.94 5.42
C ALA A 300 -9.41 22.41 5.79
N TYR A 301 -9.69 22.73 7.05
CA TYR A 301 -9.49 24.05 7.64
C TYR A 301 -8.00 24.37 7.82
N THR A 302 -7.36 24.80 6.73
CA THR A 302 -5.91 25.02 6.64
C THR A 302 -5.51 26.39 6.07
N ALA A 303 -6.47 27.17 5.57
CA ALA A 303 -6.20 28.50 5.02
C ALA A 303 -6.59 29.62 5.99
N LYS A 304 -5.79 30.68 6.05
CA LYS A 304 -6.15 31.92 6.74
C LYS A 304 -6.59 32.96 5.70
N LEU A 305 -7.85 33.40 5.75
CA LEU A 305 -8.42 34.29 4.71
C LEU A 305 -8.30 35.79 5.04
N ASP A 306 -8.01 36.12 6.29
CA ASP A 306 -7.93 37.49 6.79
C ASP A 306 -6.75 37.67 7.78
N ASP A 307 -6.52 38.92 8.19
CA ASP A 307 -5.45 39.28 9.12
C ASP A 307 -5.86 39.16 10.61
N ASN A 308 -7.10 38.72 10.90
CA ASN A 308 -7.57 38.60 12.28
C ASN A 308 -7.04 37.29 12.90
N PRO A 309 -6.15 37.31 13.91
CA PRO A 309 -5.63 36.07 14.51
C PRO A 309 -6.73 35.20 15.14
N GLU A 310 -7.85 35.79 15.56
CA GLU A 310 -8.97 35.07 16.17
C GLU A 310 -9.90 34.38 15.17
N SER A 311 -9.80 34.69 13.88
CA SER A 311 -10.62 34.03 12.86
C SER A 311 -10.23 32.54 12.71
N GLU A 312 -11.21 31.70 12.48
CA GLU A 312 -10.97 30.29 12.20
C GLU A 312 -10.26 30.11 10.85
N LEU A 313 -9.38 29.11 10.74
CA LEU A 313 -8.91 28.63 9.45
C LEU A 313 -10.09 28.11 8.62
N LYS A 314 -9.99 28.27 7.32
CA LYS A 314 -11.03 27.92 6.35
C LYS A 314 -10.52 26.89 5.35
N GLN A 315 -11.47 26.23 4.71
CA GLN A 315 -11.23 25.50 3.47
C GLN A 315 -10.96 26.51 2.36
N TRP A 316 -10.37 26.05 1.26
CA TRP A 316 -9.85 26.94 0.23
C TRP A 316 -9.90 26.30 -1.16
N ARG A 317 -9.77 27.15 -2.18
CA ARG A 317 -9.72 26.75 -3.59
C ARG A 317 -8.38 27.12 -4.20
N LEU A 318 -7.93 26.33 -5.17
CA LEU A 318 -6.55 26.41 -5.66
C LEU A 318 -6.29 27.66 -6.51
N ASP A 319 -7.31 28.21 -7.16
CA ASP A 319 -7.21 29.39 -8.04
C ASP A 319 -7.53 30.72 -7.34
N ASP A 320 -7.63 30.72 -6.00
CA ASP A 320 -7.80 31.93 -5.20
C ASP A 320 -6.52 32.76 -5.18
N GLU A 321 -6.57 33.92 -5.85
CA GLU A 321 -5.42 34.82 -6.00
C GLU A 321 -4.99 35.49 -4.70
N GLN A 322 -5.91 35.66 -3.74
CA GLN A 322 -5.61 36.33 -2.49
C GLN A 322 -5.11 35.34 -1.43
N VAL A 323 -5.61 34.10 -1.48
CA VAL A 323 -5.38 33.10 -0.44
C VAL A 323 -4.31 32.09 -0.86
N ALA A 324 -4.43 31.49 -2.06
CA ALA A 324 -3.57 30.40 -2.50
C ALA A 324 -2.31 30.90 -3.24
N TYR A 325 -2.42 31.94 -4.07
CA TYR A 325 -1.29 32.38 -4.91
C TYR A 325 -0.08 32.88 -4.12
N PRO A 326 -0.22 33.53 -2.95
CA PRO A 326 0.95 33.87 -2.13
C PRO A 326 1.80 32.64 -1.75
N THR A 327 1.17 31.47 -1.55
CA THR A 327 1.87 30.21 -1.33
C THR A 327 2.67 29.78 -2.57
N TYR A 328 2.06 29.86 -3.75
CA TYR A 328 2.71 29.53 -5.02
C TYR A 328 3.88 30.46 -5.34
N GLU A 329 3.71 31.75 -5.09
CA GLU A 329 4.80 32.73 -5.19
C GLU A 329 5.95 32.41 -4.23
N LEU A 330 5.65 32.04 -2.99
CA LEU A 330 6.66 31.64 -2.01
C LEU A 330 7.47 30.44 -2.49
N ILE A 331 6.79 29.39 -2.96
CA ILE A 331 7.43 28.18 -3.50
C ILE A 331 8.30 28.55 -4.71
N LYS A 332 7.78 29.36 -5.64
CA LYS A 332 8.50 29.81 -6.84
C LYS A 332 9.75 30.63 -6.49
N ARG A 333 9.67 31.51 -5.50
CA ARG A 333 10.83 32.31 -5.03
C ARG A 333 11.93 31.42 -4.45
N ASN A 334 11.58 30.29 -3.85
CA ASN A 334 12.50 29.30 -3.30
C ASN A 334 12.91 28.21 -4.33
N ARG A 335 12.84 28.49 -5.64
CA ARG A 335 13.20 27.54 -6.71
C ARG A 335 14.61 26.94 -6.64
N GLY A 336 15.51 27.50 -5.82
CA GLY A 336 16.83 26.92 -5.58
C GLY A 336 16.76 25.50 -4.99
N GLU A 337 15.69 25.18 -4.26
CA GLU A 337 15.46 23.83 -3.71
C GLU A 337 15.39 22.75 -4.80
N LEU A 338 15.00 23.09 -6.04
CA LEU A 338 14.90 22.14 -7.16
C LEU A 338 16.23 21.44 -7.49
N GLU A 339 17.38 22.03 -7.12
CA GLU A 339 18.69 21.41 -7.34
C GLU A 339 18.86 20.12 -6.52
N LYS A 340 18.33 20.09 -5.30
CA LYS A 340 18.43 18.95 -4.38
C LYS A 340 17.12 18.17 -4.23
N HIS A 341 16.00 18.85 -4.48
CA HIS A 341 14.65 18.35 -4.35
C HIS A 341 13.90 18.59 -5.67
N PRO A 342 14.15 17.78 -6.71
CA PRO A 342 13.60 18.05 -8.05
C PRO A 342 12.07 18.04 -8.11
N GLY A 343 11.41 17.39 -7.14
CA GLY A 343 9.96 17.38 -6.97
C GLY A 343 9.40 18.61 -6.25
N PHE A 344 10.22 19.60 -5.86
CA PHE A 344 9.78 20.73 -5.02
C PHE A 344 8.64 21.55 -5.65
N PHE A 345 8.48 21.48 -6.96
CA PHE A 345 7.41 22.12 -7.74
C PHE A 345 6.18 21.22 -7.96
N ASN A 346 6.13 20.06 -7.33
CA ASN A 346 4.95 19.20 -7.27
C ASN A 346 4.06 19.65 -6.09
N ILE A 347 2.84 20.04 -6.44
CA ILE A 347 1.79 20.53 -5.54
C ILE A 347 0.72 19.44 -5.42
N CYS A 348 0.81 18.67 -4.35
CA CYS A 348 -0.07 17.53 -4.08
C CYS A 348 -1.26 17.97 -3.22
N ILE A 349 -2.49 17.93 -3.76
CA ILE A 349 -3.68 18.41 -3.04
C ILE A 349 -4.65 17.27 -2.77
N HIS A 350 -4.94 17.02 -1.50
CA HIS A 350 -6.03 16.14 -1.07
C HIS A 350 -7.37 16.84 -1.34
N LYS A 351 -7.99 16.48 -2.46
CA LYS A 351 -9.21 17.12 -2.98
C LYS A 351 -10.41 16.17 -3.04
N GLY A 352 -10.19 14.88 -3.26
CA GLY A 352 -11.25 13.86 -3.14
C GLY A 352 -11.50 13.40 -1.69
N LEU A 353 -12.47 12.49 -1.51
CA LEU A 353 -12.89 11.92 -0.22
C LEU A 353 -13.47 12.95 0.78
N ALA A 354 -14.02 14.05 0.29
CA ALA A 354 -14.54 15.10 1.14
C ALA A 354 -15.86 14.72 1.84
N PRO A 355 -16.17 15.35 2.99
CA PRO A 355 -17.51 15.28 3.59
C PRO A 355 -18.58 15.78 2.61
N ALA A 356 -19.79 15.20 2.68
CA ALA A 356 -20.85 15.48 1.71
C ALA A 356 -21.30 16.96 1.74
N ALA A 357 -21.11 17.65 0.61
CA ALA A 357 -21.69 18.94 0.22
C ALA A 357 -21.25 20.19 1.01
N PRO A 358 -21.26 21.39 0.38
CA PRO A 358 -21.70 21.70 -1.00
C PRO A 358 -20.69 21.36 -2.10
N ASP A 359 -21.16 21.21 -3.35
CA ASP A 359 -20.33 21.00 -4.55
C ASP A 359 -19.57 22.28 -4.94
N THR A 360 -18.55 22.61 -4.15
CA THR A 360 -17.74 23.81 -4.32
C THR A 360 -16.26 23.43 -4.38
N PRO A 361 -15.41 24.22 -5.05
CA PRO A 361 -13.97 24.00 -5.08
C PRO A 361 -13.35 23.78 -3.70
N GLU A 362 -13.79 24.54 -2.71
CA GLU A 362 -13.38 24.46 -1.31
C GLU A 362 -13.69 23.10 -0.67
N GLN A 363 -14.71 22.41 -1.16
CA GLN A 363 -15.12 21.08 -0.69
C GLN A 363 -14.63 19.94 -1.60
N GLY A 364 -13.88 20.22 -2.66
CA GLY A 364 -13.30 19.18 -3.51
C GLY A 364 -13.75 19.18 -4.97
N ALA A 365 -14.73 20.00 -5.34
CA ALA A 365 -15.15 20.10 -6.74
C ALA A 365 -13.99 20.61 -7.63
N PRO A 366 -13.84 20.11 -8.87
CA PRO A 366 -12.63 20.32 -9.67
C PRO A 366 -12.58 21.66 -10.44
N THR A 367 -13.56 22.54 -10.27
CA THR A 367 -13.77 23.71 -11.14
C THR A 367 -12.72 24.82 -10.98
N ASP A 368 -11.88 24.76 -9.94
CA ASP A 368 -10.72 25.65 -9.73
C ASP A 368 -9.46 25.23 -10.51
N LEU A 369 -9.36 23.98 -10.96
CA LEU A 369 -8.16 23.44 -11.58
C LEU A 369 -7.77 24.10 -12.92
N PRO A 370 -8.71 24.42 -13.84
CA PRO A 370 -8.34 25.01 -15.12
C PRO A 370 -7.63 26.35 -14.99
N LYS A 371 -8.04 27.21 -14.05
CA LYS A 371 -7.43 28.52 -13.84
C LYS A 371 -6.05 28.38 -13.23
N VAL A 372 -5.92 27.69 -12.09
CA VAL A 372 -4.62 27.54 -11.42
C VAL A 372 -3.58 26.85 -12.31
N SER A 373 -3.99 25.86 -13.12
CA SER A 373 -3.12 25.16 -14.07
C SER A 373 -2.54 26.11 -15.13
N ARG A 374 -3.34 27.06 -15.63
CA ARG A 374 -2.91 28.06 -16.63
C ARG A 374 -2.08 29.18 -16.02
N ASP A 375 -2.43 29.61 -14.82
CA ASP A 375 -1.76 30.72 -14.14
C ASP A 375 -0.38 30.29 -13.61
N TRP A 376 -0.20 28.99 -13.33
CA TRP A 376 1.05 28.40 -12.80
C TRP A 376 1.52 27.17 -13.59
N PRO A 377 1.88 27.33 -14.88
CA PRO A 377 2.26 26.22 -15.76
C PRO A 377 3.56 25.51 -15.33
N GLU A 378 4.39 26.13 -14.49
CA GLU A 378 5.63 25.54 -13.95
C GLU A 378 5.41 24.50 -12.86
N PHE A 379 4.24 24.49 -12.20
CA PHE A 379 3.92 23.52 -11.16
C PHE A 379 3.17 22.33 -11.71
N ASN A 380 3.42 21.16 -11.12
CA ASN A 380 2.57 19.99 -11.33
C ASN A 380 1.53 19.91 -10.20
N PHE A 381 0.25 19.93 -10.54
CA PHE A 381 -0.84 19.74 -9.59
C PHE A 381 -1.24 18.26 -9.56
N ILE A 382 -0.85 17.57 -8.49
CA ILE A 382 -1.16 16.15 -8.30
C ILE A 382 -2.38 16.06 -7.39
N ILE A 383 -3.51 15.68 -7.97
CA ILE A 383 -4.81 15.72 -7.30
C ILE A 383 -5.11 14.37 -6.69
N TYR A 384 -5.00 14.32 -5.36
CA TYR A 384 -5.12 13.10 -4.58
C TYR A 384 -6.56 12.66 -4.48
N HIS A 385 -6.74 11.36 -4.71
CA HIS A 385 -8.02 10.69 -4.87
C HIS A 385 -8.81 11.17 -6.09
N ALA A 386 -8.16 11.77 -7.08
CA ALA A 386 -8.73 12.13 -8.38
C ALA A 386 -10.06 12.94 -8.31
N CYS A 387 -10.18 13.87 -7.35
CA CYS A 387 -11.43 14.58 -7.07
C CYS A 387 -12.63 13.64 -6.87
N TRP A 388 -12.44 12.52 -6.20
CA TRP A 388 -13.50 11.57 -5.93
C TRP A 388 -14.53 12.14 -4.95
N GLY A 389 -15.77 12.27 -5.41
CA GLY A 389 -16.88 12.87 -4.66
C GLY A 389 -17.48 12.01 -3.56
N PRO A 390 -17.66 10.69 -3.74
CA PRO A 390 -17.99 9.84 -2.61
C PRO A 390 -16.88 9.92 -1.55
N ARG A 391 -17.21 9.60 -0.31
CA ARG A 391 -16.18 9.46 0.73
C ARG A 391 -15.48 8.11 0.54
N PHE A 392 -15.57 7.19 1.50
CA PHE A 392 -14.92 5.87 1.40
C PHE A 392 -15.86 4.75 0.92
N PHE A 393 -17.07 5.06 0.44
CA PHE A 393 -18.06 4.07 0.02
C PHE A 393 -18.79 4.53 -1.25
N ALA A 394 -18.81 3.70 -2.30
CA ALA A 394 -19.19 4.13 -3.65
C ALA A 394 -20.65 3.80 -4.05
N ALA A 395 -21.54 3.60 -3.08
CA ALA A 395 -22.94 3.26 -3.34
C ALA A 395 -23.66 4.31 -4.21
N GLU A 396 -23.41 5.61 -3.98
CA GLU A 396 -23.94 6.71 -4.80
C GLU A 396 -23.47 6.58 -6.27
N SER A 397 -22.18 6.31 -6.48
CA SER A 397 -21.62 6.12 -7.83
C SER A 397 -22.22 4.91 -8.54
N LEU A 398 -22.35 3.78 -7.84
CA LEU A 398 -22.97 2.58 -8.39
C LEU A 398 -24.44 2.83 -8.75
N GLN A 399 -25.18 3.53 -7.90
CA GLN A 399 -26.56 3.93 -8.18
C GLN A 399 -26.64 4.84 -9.42
N SER A 400 -25.79 5.86 -9.50
CA SER A 400 -25.71 6.77 -10.66
C SER A 400 -25.48 6.01 -11.97
N ILE A 401 -24.56 5.04 -11.96
CA ILE A 401 -24.28 4.17 -13.11
C ILE A 401 -25.49 3.32 -13.48
N ARG A 402 -26.16 2.69 -12.50
CA ARG A 402 -27.34 1.84 -12.72
C ARG A 402 -28.54 2.61 -13.24
N GLU A 403 -28.71 3.85 -12.79
CA GLU A 403 -29.75 4.78 -13.28
C GLU A 403 -29.43 5.35 -14.67
N GLY A 404 -28.23 5.08 -15.21
CA GLY A 404 -27.82 5.57 -16.52
C GLY A 404 -27.59 7.08 -16.55
N LYS A 405 -27.21 7.70 -15.42
CA LYS A 405 -26.82 9.11 -15.39
C LYS A 405 -25.49 9.29 -16.13
N MET A 406 -25.48 10.18 -17.11
CA MET A 406 -24.34 10.39 -18.00
C MET A 406 -23.86 11.83 -17.94
N ARG A 407 -22.55 12.03 -18.07
CA ARG A 407 -21.92 13.33 -18.34
C ARG A 407 -21.03 13.19 -19.58
N ASN A 408 -21.40 13.88 -20.65
CA ASN A 408 -20.65 13.90 -21.92
C ASN A 408 -20.28 12.50 -22.44
N GLY A 409 -21.25 11.58 -22.43
CA GLY A 409 -21.10 10.24 -23.04
C GLY A 409 -20.44 9.16 -22.18
N VAL A 410 -20.13 9.43 -20.90
CA VAL A 410 -19.71 8.43 -19.91
C VAL A 410 -20.57 8.52 -18.64
N PRO A 411 -20.66 7.47 -17.81
CA PRO A 411 -21.43 7.54 -16.57
C PRO A 411 -20.90 8.62 -15.63
N ASP A 412 -21.82 9.38 -15.05
CA ASP A 412 -21.48 10.50 -14.17
C ASP A 412 -21.14 9.99 -12.77
N ILE A 413 -19.83 9.92 -12.49
CA ILE A 413 -19.28 9.73 -11.16
C ILE A 413 -18.98 11.12 -10.60
N ARG A 414 -19.67 11.46 -9.51
CA ARG A 414 -19.61 12.79 -8.88
C ARG A 414 -18.16 13.25 -8.69
N TRP A 415 -17.89 14.46 -9.19
CA TRP A 415 -16.61 15.15 -9.26
C TRP A 415 -15.51 14.47 -10.09
N LEU A 416 -15.34 13.14 -10.03
CA LEU A 416 -14.34 12.41 -10.82
C LEU A 416 -14.53 12.62 -12.33
N THR A 417 -15.77 12.48 -12.82
CA THR A 417 -16.04 12.59 -14.26
C THR A 417 -15.83 14.02 -14.76
N GLU A 418 -16.24 15.03 -13.98
CA GLU A 418 -15.99 16.44 -14.31
C GLU A 418 -14.50 16.75 -14.26
N PHE A 419 -13.79 16.28 -13.23
CA PHE A 419 -12.35 16.42 -13.10
C PHE A 419 -11.61 15.87 -14.31
N ALA A 420 -11.93 14.63 -14.72
CA ALA A 420 -11.26 14.00 -15.84
C ALA A 420 -11.44 14.81 -17.14
N GLN A 421 -12.65 15.31 -17.39
CA GLN A 421 -12.97 16.10 -18.58
C GLN A 421 -12.35 17.50 -18.54
N LEU A 422 -12.39 18.20 -17.40
CA LEU A 422 -11.75 19.51 -17.22
C LEU A 422 -10.22 19.43 -17.30
N ALA A 423 -9.63 18.35 -16.78
CA ALA A 423 -8.19 18.14 -16.77
C ALA A 423 -7.63 17.61 -18.10
N GLN A 424 -8.48 17.16 -19.02
CA GLN A 424 -8.05 16.64 -20.33
C GLN A 424 -7.00 17.55 -21.03
N PRO A 425 -7.21 18.87 -21.20
CA PRO A 425 -6.22 19.75 -21.83
C PRO A 425 -5.08 20.21 -20.89
N LEU A 426 -5.16 19.93 -19.59
CA LEU A 426 -4.26 20.47 -18.57
C LEU A 426 -3.02 19.57 -18.39
N LYS A 427 -1.93 19.90 -19.07
CA LYS A 427 -0.72 19.06 -19.13
C LYS A 427 -0.02 18.85 -17.78
N ASN A 428 -0.21 19.77 -16.85
CA ASN A 428 0.40 19.77 -15.52
C ASN A 428 -0.58 19.37 -14.41
N VAL A 429 -1.71 18.73 -14.74
CA VAL A 429 -2.66 18.19 -13.75
C VAL A 429 -2.66 16.66 -13.83
N TYR A 430 -2.49 16.03 -12.67
CA TYR A 430 -2.34 14.59 -12.52
C TYR A 430 -3.41 14.04 -11.57
N ALA A 431 -3.86 12.81 -11.82
CA ALA A 431 -4.80 12.08 -10.97
C ALA A 431 -4.04 11.05 -10.13
N GLU A 432 -4.07 11.19 -8.81
CA GLU A 432 -3.62 10.14 -7.89
C GLU A 432 -4.85 9.31 -7.48
N ILE A 433 -4.73 7.98 -7.49
CA ILE A 433 -5.89 7.06 -7.46
C ILE A 433 -6.03 6.21 -6.20
N GLY A 434 -5.20 6.39 -5.18
CA GLY A 434 -4.90 5.43 -4.13
C GLY A 434 -6.07 4.86 -3.37
N THR A 435 -6.54 5.59 -2.35
CA THR A 435 -7.74 5.20 -1.58
C THR A 435 -8.96 4.96 -2.49
N THR A 436 -9.11 5.74 -3.56
CA THR A 436 -10.25 5.60 -4.46
C THR A 436 -10.26 4.23 -5.15
N PHE A 437 -9.11 3.80 -5.65
CA PHE A 437 -8.90 2.46 -6.21
C PHE A 437 -9.07 1.39 -5.13
N ALA A 438 -8.45 1.56 -3.96
CA ALA A 438 -8.50 0.60 -2.85
C ALA A 438 -9.94 0.30 -2.43
N SER A 439 -10.75 1.34 -2.26
CA SER A 439 -12.16 1.20 -1.86
C SER A 439 -12.98 0.50 -2.95
N CYS A 440 -12.78 0.86 -4.22
CA CYS A 440 -13.64 0.38 -5.30
C CYS A 440 -13.24 -0.99 -5.83
N VAL A 441 -11.95 -1.32 -5.94
CA VAL A 441 -11.52 -2.57 -6.60
C VAL A 441 -12.04 -3.82 -5.91
N VAL A 442 -12.24 -3.75 -4.59
CA VAL A 442 -12.73 -4.88 -3.79
C VAL A 442 -14.24 -4.86 -3.60
N THR A 443 -14.87 -3.68 -3.46
CA THR A 443 -16.28 -3.58 -3.05
C THR A 443 -17.22 -3.08 -4.15
N PHE A 444 -16.69 -2.38 -5.15
CA PHE A 444 -17.43 -1.79 -6.27
C PHE A 444 -16.66 -1.92 -7.60
N PRO A 445 -16.37 -3.14 -8.08
CA PRO A 445 -15.55 -3.36 -9.26
C PRO A 445 -16.08 -2.69 -10.54
N THR A 446 -17.41 -2.57 -10.71
CA THR A 446 -18.00 -1.82 -11.84
C THR A 446 -17.65 -0.33 -11.76
N VAL A 447 -17.72 0.25 -10.56
CA VAL A 447 -17.35 1.64 -10.35
C VAL A 447 -15.84 1.83 -10.55
N CYS A 448 -15.01 0.88 -10.09
CA CYS A 448 -13.56 0.88 -10.31
C CYS A 448 -13.21 0.90 -11.80
N ALA A 449 -13.87 0.08 -12.61
CA ALA A 449 -13.67 0.03 -14.06
C ALA A 449 -14.05 1.35 -14.74
N HIS A 450 -15.14 1.98 -14.31
CA HIS A 450 -15.49 3.33 -14.76
C HIS A 450 -14.49 4.40 -14.35
N LEU A 451 -13.97 4.33 -13.12
CA LEU A 451 -12.96 5.27 -12.65
C LEU A 451 -11.70 5.21 -13.50
N LEU A 452 -11.12 4.01 -13.64
CA LEU A 452 -9.88 3.85 -14.42
C LEU A 452 -10.12 4.09 -15.90
N GLY A 453 -11.26 3.64 -16.44
CA GLY A 453 -11.61 3.86 -17.84
C GLY A 453 -11.75 5.34 -18.20
N GLN A 454 -12.40 6.14 -17.34
CA GLN A 454 -12.54 7.58 -17.56
C GLN A 454 -11.20 8.31 -17.43
N LEU A 455 -10.42 8.03 -16.38
CA LEU A 455 -9.10 8.65 -16.22
C LEU A 455 -8.18 8.31 -17.40
N MET A 456 -8.12 7.04 -17.82
CA MET A 456 -7.33 6.65 -18.98
C MET A 456 -7.81 7.31 -20.28
N LYS A 457 -9.12 7.43 -20.48
CA LYS A 457 -9.71 8.07 -21.68
C LYS A 457 -9.36 9.55 -21.79
N TYR A 458 -9.43 10.30 -20.69
CA TYR A 458 -9.29 11.76 -20.72
C TYR A 458 -7.87 12.24 -20.39
N LEU A 459 -7.19 11.60 -19.43
CA LEU A 459 -5.85 12.00 -18.99
C LEU A 459 -4.74 11.24 -19.73
N GLY A 460 -5.02 9.99 -20.10
CA GLY A 460 -4.01 9.04 -20.57
C GLY A 460 -3.15 8.49 -19.42
N PRO A 461 -2.35 7.43 -19.70
CA PRO A 461 -1.54 6.76 -18.68
C PRO A 461 -0.44 7.64 -18.08
N GLU A 462 -0.01 8.72 -18.76
CA GLU A 462 1.12 9.58 -18.34
C GLU A 462 0.78 10.58 -17.22
N ARG A 463 -0.52 10.75 -16.93
CA ARG A 463 -1.04 11.74 -15.96
C ARG A 463 -1.83 11.09 -14.83
N ILE A 464 -1.63 9.79 -14.62
CA ILE A 464 -2.24 9.04 -13.52
C ILE A 464 -1.10 8.46 -12.68
N VAL A 465 -1.17 8.63 -11.36
CA VAL A 465 -0.13 8.17 -10.43
C VAL A 465 -0.75 7.37 -9.29
N PHE A 466 0.06 6.58 -8.60
CA PHE A 466 -0.39 5.67 -7.55
C PHE A 466 0.19 6.10 -6.19
N GLY A 467 -0.67 6.43 -5.24
CA GLY A 467 -0.37 6.37 -3.81
C GLY A 467 -1.17 5.23 -3.19
N SER A 468 -0.70 4.58 -2.12
CA SER A 468 -1.48 3.50 -1.50
C SER A 468 -2.38 3.98 -0.36
N ASP A 469 -2.07 5.14 0.24
CA ASP A 469 -2.57 5.55 1.55
C ASP A 469 -2.30 4.53 2.67
N ALA A 470 -1.37 3.60 2.47
CA ALA A 470 -0.88 2.78 3.57
C ALA A 470 -0.28 3.72 4.64
N LEU A 471 -0.43 3.45 5.93
CA LEU A 471 -0.75 2.18 6.57
C LEU A 471 -2.23 1.89 6.81
N TRP A 472 -3.16 2.81 6.50
CA TRP A 472 -4.57 2.68 6.92
C TRP A 472 -5.17 1.32 6.57
N TYR A 473 -4.81 0.80 5.40
CA TYR A 473 -5.34 -0.42 4.81
C TYR A 473 -4.37 -1.62 4.90
N GLY A 474 -3.26 -1.45 5.63
CA GLY A 474 -2.20 -2.46 5.78
C GLY A 474 -1.03 -2.23 4.85
N ALA A 475 -0.19 -3.24 4.70
CA ALA A 475 0.87 -3.23 3.70
C ALA A 475 0.27 -3.08 2.30
N PRO A 476 0.86 -2.23 1.42
CA PRO A 476 0.26 -1.87 0.14
C PRO A 476 0.33 -2.99 -0.92
N GLN A 477 0.99 -4.12 -0.61
CA GLN A 477 1.21 -5.20 -1.58
C GLN A 477 -0.09 -5.70 -2.22
N TRP A 478 -1.17 -5.83 -1.47
CA TRP A 478 -2.45 -6.28 -2.02
C TRP A 478 -3.01 -5.29 -3.08
N GLN A 479 -2.81 -3.98 -2.90
CA GLN A 479 -3.22 -2.96 -3.89
C GLN A 479 -2.38 -3.06 -5.15
N LEU A 480 -1.07 -3.30 -5.02
CA LEU A 480 -0.16 -3.50 -6.16
C LEU A 480 -0.56 -4.74 -6.96
N GLU A 481 -0.82 -5.85 -6.28
CA GLU A 481 -1.27 -7.10 -6.91
C GLU A 481 -2.63 -6.94 -7.59
N ALA A 482 -3.57 -6.25 -6.94
CA ALA A 482 -4.89 -5.97 -7.48
C ALA A 482 -4.81 -5.08 -8.73
N PHE A 483 -4.09 -3.96 -8.66
CA PHE A 483 -3.93 -3.04 -9.80
C PHE A 483 -3.22 -3.71 -10.98
N TRP A 484 -2.18 -4.50 -10.70
CA TRP A 484 -1.45 -5.21 -11.75
C TRP A 484 -2.32 -6.21 -12.50
N ARG A 485 -3.25 -6.89 -11.82
CA ARG A 485 -4.18 -7.85 -12.44
C ARG A 485 -5.43 -7.22 -13.03
N PHE A 486 -5.78 -6.01 -12.59
CA PHE A 486 -6.99 -5.34 -13.01
C PHE A 486 -7.04 -5.12 -14.54
N GLN A 487 -8.21 -5.35 -15.12
CA GLN A 487 -8.55 -4.97 -16.49
C GLN A 487 -9.97 -4.42 -16.55
N ILE A 488 -10.21 -3.51 -17.50
CA ILE A 488 -11.56 -2.99 -17.76
C ILE A 488 -12.31 -4.04 -18.59
N PRO A 489 -13.53 -4.46 -18.20
CA PRO A 489 -14.33 -5.38 -19.00
C PRO A 489 -14.47 -4.92 -20.46
N GLU A 490 -14.30 -5.84 -21.42
CA GLU A 490 -14.24 -5.48 -22.85
C GLU A 490 -15.52 -4.81 -23.37
N ASP A 491 -16.67 -5.25 -22.88
CA ASP A 491 -17.97 -4.69 -23.22
C ASP A 491 -18.10 -3.25 -22.72
N MET A 492 -17.64 -2.98 -21.49
CA MET A 492 -17.57 -1.63 -20.93
C MET A 492 -16.60 -0.75 -21.73
N ALA A 493 -15.42 -1.29 -22.06
CA ALA A 493 -14.42 -0.59 -22.86
C ALA A 493 -14.97 -0.19 -24.24
N LYS A 494 -15.63 -1.13 -24.94
CA LYS A 494 -16.29 -0.87 -26.23
C LYS A 494 -17.41 0.16 -26.10
N LYS A 495 -18.28 0.01 -25.09
CA LYS A 495 -19.47 0.86 -24.92
C LYS A 495 -19.11 2.32 -24.66
N TYR A 496 -18.10 2.58 -23.83
CA TYR A 496 -17.76 3.94 -23.39
C TYR A 496 -16.47 4.49 -24.01
N GLY A 497 -15.80 3.69 -24.86
CA GLY A 497 -14.53 4.06 -25.49
C GLY A 497 -13.39 4.17 -24.48
N TYR A 498 -13.34 3.27 -23.50
CA TYR A 498 -12.21 3.21 -22.57
C TYR A 498 -11.06 2.40 -23.19
N PRO A 499 -9.81 2.87 -23.10
CA PRO A 499 -8.67 2.06 -23.50
C PRO A 499 -8.43 0.93 -22.50
N GLN A 500 -7.87 -0.19 -22.98
CA GLN A 500 -7.40 -1.28 -22.11
C GLN A 500 -6.10 -0.87 -21.40
N LEU A 501 -5.83 -1.43 -20.22
CA LEU A 501 -4.59 -1.17 -19.49
C LEU A 501 -3.49 -2.12 -19.96
N THR A 502 -2.53 -1.61 -20.73
CA THR A 502 -1.35 -2.40 -21.12
C THR A 502 -0.37 -2.53 -19.95
N GLU A 503 0.60 -3.44 -20.06
CA GLU A 503 1.69 -3.53 -19.08
C GLU A 503 2.46 -2.21 -18.96
N ALA A 504 2.72 -1.55 -20.07
CA ALA A 504 3.41 -0.26 -20.10
C ALA A 504 2.62 0.82 -19.35
N ASP A 505 1.29 0.85 -19.51
CA ASP A 505 0.43 1.78 -18.77
C ASP A 505 0.48 1.52 -17.27
N LYS A 506 0.44 0.25 -16.86
CA LYS A 506 0.51 -0.13 -15.45
C LYS A 506 1.84 0.25 -14.81
N ARG A 507 2.96 0.03 -15.51
CA ARG A 507 4.29 0.46 -15.05
C ARG A 507 4.36 1.99 -14.91
N LYS A 508 3.76 2.75 -15.85
CA LYS A 508 3.68 4.21 -15.75
C LYS A 508 2.94 4.66 -14.50
N ILE A 509 1.74 4.13 -14.30
CA ILE A 509 0.86 4.52 -13.19
C ILE A 509 1.45 4.12 -11.84
N LEU A 510 2.01 2.91 -11.72
CA LEU A 510 2.59 2.42 -10.47
C LEU A 510 3.94 3.04 -10.11
N GLY A 511 4.61 3.74 -11.03
CA GLY A 511 5.81 4.46 -10.62
C GLY A 511 6.60 5.25 -11.67
N LEU A 512 6.53 4.95 -12.97
CA LEU A 512 7.37 5.69 -13.93
C LEU A 512 6.95 7.16 -14.08
N ASN A 513 5.67 7.47 -13.92
CA ASN A 513 5.20 8.86 -13.93
C ASN A 513 5.77 9.65 -12.76
N SER A 514 5.75 9.06 -11.56
CA SER A 514 6.25 9.70 -10.35
C SER A 514 7.78 9.74 -10.34
N ALA A 515 8.46 8.73 -10.90
CA ALA A 515 9.91 8.80 -11.17
C ALA A 515 10.28 10.03 -12.02
N ARG A 516 9.48 10.33 -13.05
CA ARG A 516 9.66 11.53 -13.88
C ARG A 516 9.34 12.82 -13.12
N LEU A 517 8.26 12.85 -12.35
CA LEU A 517 7.84 14.01 -11.56
C LEU A 517 8.86 14.39 -10.48
N TYR A 518 9.55 13.40 -9.91
CA TYR A 518 10.52 13.58 -8.83
C TYR A 518 11.97 13.45 -9.28
N ASN A 519 12.20 13.21 -10.57
CA ASN A 519 13.52 12.98 -11.17
C ASN A 519 14.36 11.93 -10.42
N VAL A 520 13.76 10.79 -10.08
CA VAL A 520 14.44 9.67 -9.43
C VAL A 520 14.66 8.51 -10.41
N PRO A 521 15.74 7.69 -10.26
CA PRO A 521 15.96 6.54 -11.13
C PRO A 521 14.79 5.55 -11.10
N SER A 522 14.30 5.09 -12.24
CA SER A 522 13.17 4.14 -12.28
C SER A 522 13.60 2.67 -12.30
N MET A 523 14.86 2.38 -12.02
CA MET A 523 15.40 1.01 -11.96
C MET A 523 15.44 0.54 -10.51
N VAL A 524 14.80 -0.59 -10.20
CA VAL A 524 14.77 -1.15 -8.83
C VAL A 524 16.18 -1.29 -8.22
N GLY A 525 17.16 -1.70 -9.03
CA GLY A 525 18.56 -1.87 -8.60
C GLY A 525 19.28 -0.58 -8.18
N ALA A 526 18.71 0.60 -8.42
CA ALA A 526 19.26 1.86 -7.92
C ALA A 526 19.05 2.04 -6.40
N TYR A 527 18.16 1.25 -5.81
CA TYR A 527 17.72 1.41 -4.42
C TYR A 527 18.18 0.25 -3.55
N LYS A 528 18.85 0.57 -2.45
CA LYS A 528 19.29 -0.42 -1.47
C LYS A 528 18.13 -0.82 -0.56
N ALA A 529 18.10 -2.08 -0.18
CA ALA A 529 17.08 -2.59 0.73
C ALA A 529 17.18 -1.93 2.11
N VAL A 530 16.03 -1.67 2.72
CA VAL A 530 15.96 -1.35 4.15
C VAL A 530 16.29 -2.63 4.93
N PRO A 531 17.21 -2.60 5.92
CA PRO A 531 17.60 -3.80 6.67
C PRO A 531 16.43 -4.40 7.46
N ALA A 532 16.32 -5.72 7.48
CA ALA A 532 15.26 -6.42 8.22
C ALA A 532 15.38 -6.27 9.74
N ASP A 533 16.58 -5.95 10.25
CA ASP A 533 16.91 -5.77 11.65
C ASP A 533 16.75 -4.32 12.14
N TYR A 534 16.11 -3.45 11.36
CA TYR A 534 15.94 -2.00 11.59
C TYR A 534 15.43 -1.58 12.99
N GLN A 535 14.82 -2.51 13.74
CA GLN A 535 14.28 -2.29 15.08
C GLN A 535 15.35 -2.30 16.18
N LEU A 536 16.58 -2.74 15.90
CA LEU A 536 17.63 -2.86 16.92
C LEU A 536 18.21 -1.47 17.30
N PRO A 537 18.14 -1.06 18.58
CA PRO A 537 18.73 0.19 19.06
C PRO A 537 20.26 0.10 18.96
N GLY A 538 20.85 0.66 17.91
CA GLY A 538 22.31 0.65 17.71
C GLY A 538 22.79 0.47 16.27
N LEU A 539 21.91 0.15 15.31
CA LEU A 539 22.27 -0.09 13.91
C LEU A 539 23.02 1.08 13.25
N LEU A 540 22.61 2.32 13.55
CA LEU A 540 23.28 3.52 13.03
C LEU A 540 24.65 3.73 13.68
N GLU A 541 24.79 3.47 14.98
CA GLU A 541 26.08 3.59 15.67
C GLU A 541 27.06 2.48 15.27
N ALA A 542 26.59 1.24 15.16
CA ALA A 542 27.39 0.10 14.70
C ALA A 542 27.87 0.30 13.26
N ARG A 543 27.02 0.82 12.36
CA ARG A 543 27.39 1.10 10.96
C ARG A 543 28.29 2.33 10.82
N ARG A 544 28.13 3.36 11.66
CA ARG A 544 29.07 4.50 11.73
C ARG A 544 30.44 4.06 12.23
N ARG A 545 30.49 3.15 13.22
CA ARG A 545 31.74 2.54 13.70
C ARG A 545 32.40 1.67 12.63
N SER A 546 31.65 0.81 11.94
CA SER A 546 32.22 -0.06 10.89
C SER A 546 32.73 0.73 9.67
N ARG A 547 32.04 1.79 9.24
CA ARG A 547 32.55 2.67 8.17
C ARG A 547 33.80 3.45 8.57
N ARG A 548 33.89 3.90 9.83
CA ARG A 548 35.11 4.55 10.36
C ARG A 548 36.28 3.56 10.49
N GLN A 549 36.00 2.30 10.80
CA GLN A 549 36.99 1.22 10.83
C GLN A 549 37.51 0.92 9.41
N ALA A 550 36.62 0.73 8.43
CA ALA A 550 36.97 0.44 7.05
C ALA A 550 37.79 1.58 6.38
N HIS A 551 37.57 2.83 6.77
CA HIS A 551 38.36 3.97 6.28
C HIS A 551 39.75 4.08 6.94
N ARG A 552 39.92 3.50 8.14
CA ARG A 552 41.22 3.41 8.83
C ARG A 552 42.04 2.21 8.38
N ASP A 553 41.40 1.14 7.94
CA ASP A 553 42.07 -0.06 7.44
C ASP A 553 42.50 0.08 5.95
N GLN A 554 42.09 1.17 5.29
CA GLN A 554 42.47 1.54 3.90
C GLN A 554 43.40 2.77 3.83
N ALA A 555 43.79 3.34 4.97
CA ALA A 555 44.76 4.43 5.08
C ALA A 555 45.98 3.92 5.83
#